data_AF-A0A2N6NHF7-F1
#
_entry.id   AF-A0A2N6NHF7-F1
#
_cell.length_a   1.000
_cell.length_b   1.000
_cell.length_c   1.000
_cell.angle_alpha   90.00
_cell.angle_beta   90.00
_cell.angle_gamma   90.00
#
_symmetry.space_group_name_H-M   'P 1'
#
loop_
_entity.id
_entity.type
_entity.pdbx_description
1 polymer ?
#
loop_
_entity_poly.entity_id
_entity_poly.type
_entity_poly.pdbx_seq_one_letter_code
_entity_poly.pdbx_strand_id
1 'polypeptide(L)'
;MASEVPKLLWNAENIKDVAESVGIGALNEEATKALAQDVEYRVGQVIIESLRLMRAARRTTLTVNDVSLALRVLDAEPLYGYDSTRPLRFGEASLGPGQPLFYIDDEEVEFEKLINAPLPKVPRDMNFTAHWLAIEGVQPSIPQNPTTAESRSQDLLPKGTGANPALSALAGNDSSPTNPSVKHIVSKELILYFDKIQAAILDETPDEEVVRLRQAALGSVRDDPGLHQLAPYFINFIMDRVTHQLDDTFTLKQMMELTNALIENKTLFLDPYASSLSAPVLTCLMARKLGSDDGVDAMKEQYELRQLAASLIGRMAHKYSASNALLRPKLTRTCLRYFLDPTKPPAVLYGAVNGILEAGGPEAVRLLILRNLKSFDSGILQPLKEKSEGSIEYEMLVQGLVQAVASLVTHADAHVLNGAGSVTPAQLSELNEFIGPIVGNRIASSNNTRLIQTVLEARSFE
;
A
#
# COMPACT_ATOMS: atom_id res chain seq x y z
N MET A 1 8.95 -65.58 -24.34
CA MET A 1 8.59 -64.18 -24.09
C MET A 1 7.24 -63.96 -24.73
N ALA A 2 6.16 -64.05 -23.96
CA ALA A 2 4.84 -63.71 -24.47
C ALA A 2 4.86 -62.21 -24.77
N SER A 3 4.62 -61.85 -26.02
CA SER A 3 4.39 -60.46 -26.43
C SER A 3 3.23 -59.92 -25.61
N GLU A 4 3.50 -59.03 -24.66
CA GLU A 4 2.46 -58.20 -24.03
C GLU A 4 1.86 -57.33 -25.14
N VAL A 5 0.83 -57.84 -25.79
CA VAL A 5 0.03 -57.06 -26.72
C VAL A 5 -0.59 -55.95 -25.88
N PRO A 6 -0.35 -54.66 -26.20
CA PRO A 6 -0.93 -53.56 -25.44
C PRO A 6 -2.44 -53.74 -25.42
N LYS A 7 -3.01 -53.85 -24.22
CA LYS A 7 -4.44 -54.00 -24.02
C LYS A 7 -5.08 -52.66 -24.39
N LEU A 8 -5.74 -52.63 -25.54
CA LEU A 8 -6.52 -51.49 -25.99
C LEU A 8 -7.67 -51.25 -25.02
N LEU A 9 -7.93 -49.98 -24.71
CA LEU A 9 -9.04 -49.56 -23.86
C LEU A 9 -10.33 -49.43 -24.67
N TRP A 10 -10.22 -49.18 -25.98
CA TRP A 10 -11.38 -49.09 -26.85
C TRP A 10 -12.00 -50.47 -27.11
N ASN A 11 -13.33 -50.58 -26.92
CA ASN A 11 -14.06 -51.83 -27.18
C ASN A 11 -14.15 -52.09 -28.69
N ALA A 12 -13.56 -53.20 -29.14
CA ALA A 12 -13.56 -53.58 -30.55
C ALA A 12 -14.96 -53.94 -31.08
N GLU A 13 -15.90 -54.33 -30.21
CA GLU A 13 -17.30 -54.60 -30.62
C GLU A 13 -17.99 -53.33 -31.16
N ASN A 14 -17.67 -52.14 -30.62
CA ASN A 14 -18.22 -50.87 -31.11
C ASN A 14 -17.91 -50.63 -32.61
N ILE A 15 -16.80 -51.18 -33.12
CA ILE A 15 -16.43 -51.05 -34.54
C ILE A 15 -17.30 -51.95 -35.41
N LYS A 16 -17.64 -53.14 -34.90
CA LYS A 16 -18.56 -54.05 -35.59
C LYS A 16 -19.96 -53.45 -35.64
N ASP A 17 -20.43 -52.87 -34.53
CA ASP A 17 -21.74 -52.20 -34.46
C ASP A 17 -21.84 -51.06 -35.51
N VAL A 18 -20.77 -50.25 -35.63
CA VAL A 18 -20.70 -49.19 -36.66
C VAL A 18 -20.64 -49.80 -38.07
N ALA A 19 -19.90 -50.89 -38.29
CA ALA A 19 -19.83 -51.55 -39.60
C ALA A 19 -21.20 -52.12 -40.02
N GLU A 20 -21.93 -52.74 -39.10
CA GLU A 20 -23.29 -53.23 -39.32
C GLU A 20 -24.27 -52.09 -39.61
N SER A 21 -24.12 -50.94 -38.96
CA SER A 21 -24.96 -49.75 -39.22
C SER A 21 -24.83 -49.22 -40.65
N VAL A 22 -23.67 -49.46 -41.30
CA VAL A 22 -23.39 -49.10 -42.70
C VAL A 22 -23.79 -50.24 -43.67
N GLY A 23 -24.21 -51.40 -43.14
CA GLY A 23 -24.64 -52.57 -43.92
C GLY A 23 -23.53 -53.60 -44.21
N ILE A 24 -22.39 -53.53 -43.51
CA ILE A 24 -21.29 -54.50 -43.64
C ILE A 24 -21.47 -55.62 -42.62
N GLY A 25 -21.92 -56.79 -43.07
CA GLY A 25 -22.29 -57.90 -42.17
C GLY A 25 -21.13 -58.76 -41.62
N ALA A 26 -19.91 -58.65 -42.16
CA ALA A 26 -18.74 -59.36 -41.63
C ALA A 26 -17.46 -58.55 -41.87
N LEU A 27 -16.73 -58.24 -40.79
CA LEU A 27 -15.45 -57.54 -40.82
C LEU A 27 -14.33 -58.50 -40.38
N ASN A 28 -13.20 -58.48 -41.10
CA ASN A 28 -12.03 -59.30 -40.73
C ASN A 28 -11.48 -58.86 -39.36
N GLU A 29 -11.13 -59.82 -38.49
CA GLU A 29 -10.66 -59.56 -37.13
C GLU A 29 -9.40 -58.68 -37.08
N GLU A 30 -8.48 -58.86 -38.03
CA GLU A 30 -7.28 -58.03 -38.14
C GLU A 30 -7.61 -56.57 -38.47
N ALA A 31 -8.61 -56.34 -39.33
CA ALA A 31 -9.07 -55.00 -39.67
C ALA A 31 -9.78 -54.33 -38.48
N THR A 32 -10.61 -55.07 -37.75
CA THR A 32 -11.26 -54.59 -36.51
C THR A 32 -10.22 -54.16 -35.48
N LYS A 33 -9.17 -54.96 -35.29
CA LYS A 33 -8.09 -54.65 -34.35
C LYS A 33 -7.30 -53.41 -34.78
N ALA A 34 -6.94 -53.30 -36.06
CA ALA A 34 -6.21 -52.13 -36.57
C ALA A 34 -7.02 -50.84 -36.44
N LEU A 35 -8.32 -50.90 -36.76
CA LEU A 35 -9.23 -49.75 -36.61
C LEU A 35 -9.41 -49.35 -35.13
N ALA A 36 -9.49 -50.31 -34.21
CA ALA A 36 -9.56 -50.01 -32.78
C ALA A 36 -8.34 -49.25 -32.28
N GLN A 37 -7.16 -49.65 -32.75
CA GLN A 37 -5.90 -48.98 -32.43
C GLN A 37 -5.87 -47.55 -32.95
N ASP A 38 -6.30 -47.34 -34.20
CA ASP A 38 -6.32 -46.00 -34.79
C ASP A 38 -7.34 -45.09 -34.10
N VAL A 39 -8.56 -45.58 -33.82
CA VAL A 39 -9.60 -44.82 -33.11
C VAL A 39 -9.10 -44.39 -31.72
N GLU A 40 -8.52 -45.30 -30.95
CA GLU A 40 -7.98 -44.98 -29.62
C GLU A 40 -6.85 -43.93 -29.71
N TYR A 41 -5.98 -44.04 -30.71
CA TYR A 41 -4.93 -43.07 -30.97
C TYR A 41 -5.50 -41.68 -31.30
N ARG A 42 -6.51 -41.60 -32.20
CA ARG A 42 -7.15 -40.34 -32.58
C ARG A 42 -7.89 -39.69 -31.41
N VAL A 43 -8.61 -40.47 -30.60
CA VAL A 43 -9.24 -39.97 -29.36
C VAL A 43 -8.17 -39.42 -28.41
N GLY A 44 -7.04 -40.12 -28.25
CA GLY A 44 -5.90 -39.64 -27.48
C GLY A 44 -5.34 -38.31 -28.00
N GLN A 45 -5.18 -38.14 -29.32
CA GLN A 45 -4.74 -36.88 -29.93
C GLN A 45 -5.69 -35.73 -29.58
N VAL A 46 -7.00 -35.93 -29.75
CA VAL A 46 -8.02 -34.91 -29.42
C VAL A 46 -7.95 -34.55 -27.94
N ILE A 47 -7.86 -35.53 -27.04
CA ILE A 47 -7.77 -35.29 -25.59
C ILE A 47 -6.52 -34.48 -25.24
N ILE A 48 -5.35 -34.83 -25.79
CA ILE A 48 -4.09 -34.14 -25.50
C ILE A 48 -4.15 -32.67 -25.96
N GLU A 49 -4.66 -32.41 -27.17
CA GLU A 49 -4.82 -31.04 -27.66
C GLU A 49 -5.85 -30.25 -26.85
N SER A 50 -6.97 -30.88 -26.47
CA SER A 50 -7.98 -30.26 -25.59
C SER A 50 -7.40 -29.89 -24.23
N LEU A 51 -6.56 -30.76 -23.63
CA LEU A 51 -5.85 -30.48 -22.38
C LEU A 51 -4.85 -29.32 -22.52
N ARG A 52 -4.18 -29.20 -23.68
CA ARG A 52 -3.29 -28.07 -23.97
C ARG A 52 -4.06 -26.75 -23.98
N LEU A 53 -5.22 -26.71 -24.63
CA LEU A 53 -6.11 -25.54 -24.69
C LEU A 53 -6.68 -25.18 -23.31
N MET A 54 -7.13 -26.17 -22.53
CA MET A 54 -7.60 -25.98 -21.16
C MET A 54 -6.55 -25.33 -20.26
N ARG A 55 -5.31 -25.84 -20.32
CA ARG A 55 -4.17 -25.29 -19.56
C ARG A 55 -3.80 -23.89 -20.03
N ALA A 56 -3.84 -23.63 -21.34
CA ALA A 56 -3.62 -22.30 -21.89
C ALA A 56 -4.69 -21.29 -21.41
N ALA A 57 -5.93 -21.75 -21.22
CA ALA A 57 -7.02 -20.97 -20.62
C ALA A 57 -6.95 -20.85 -19.09
N ARG A 58 -5.88 -21.36 -18.44
CA ARG A 58 -5.67 -21.36 -16.98
C ARG A 58 -6.81 -22.00 -16.18
N ARG A 59 -7.46 -23.01 -16.76
CA ARG A 59 -8.51 -23.81 -16.11
C ARG A 59 -7.98 -25.19 -15.73
N THR A 60 -8.59 -25.79 -14.72
CA THR A 60 -8.33 -27.18 -14.29
C THR A 60 -9.43 -28.14 -14.73
N THR A 61 -10.56 -27.62 -15.20
CA THR A 61 -11.70 -28.39 -15.71
C THR A 61 -11.78 -28.28 -17.23
N LEU A 62 -11.82 -29.44 -17.90
CA LEU A 62 -11.96 -29.53 -19.34
C LEU A 62 -13.40 -29.26 -19.73
N THR A 63 -13.62 -28.39 -20.71
CA THR A 63 -14.96 -28.02 -21.20
C THR A 63 -15.16 -28.49 -22.64
N VAL A 64 -16.41 -28.55 -23.08
CA VAL A 64 -16.77 -28.89 -24.47
C VAL A 64 -16.11 -27.94 -25.46
N ASN A 65 -15.98 -26.66 -25.10
CA ASN A 65 -15.31 -25.65 -25.94
C ASN A 65 -13.83 -25.97 -26.18
N ASP A 66 -13.15 -26.59 -25.21
CA ASP A 66 -11.75 -26.98 -25.39
C ASP A 66 -11.64 -28.11 -26.44
N VAL A 67 -12.58 -29.06 -26.43
CA VAL A 67 -12.65 -30.16 -27.41
C VAL A 67 -13.05 -29.64 -28.79
N SER A 68 -14.05 -28.76 -28.87
CA SER A 68 -14.47 -28.13 -30.13
C SER A 68 -13.34 -27.36 -30.80
N LEU A 69 -12.56 -26.62 -30.01
CA LEU A 69 -11.35 -25.94 -30.50
C LEU A 69 -10.25 -26.93 -30.90
N ALA A 70 -10.07 -28.02 -30.15
CA ALA A 70 -9.09 -29.06 -30.50
C ALA A 70 -9.43 -29.74 -31.84
N LEU A 71 -10.71 -30.05 -32.10
CA LEU A 71 -11.16 -30.59 -33.38
C LEU A 71 -10.83 -29.64 -34.52
N ARG A 72 -11.06 -28.34 -34.33
CA ARG A 72 -10.70 -27.33 -35.33
C ARG A 72 -9.19 -27.23 -35.58
N VAL A 73 -8.37 -27.38 -34.53
CA VAL A 73 -6.89 -27.39 -34.67
C VAL A 73 -6.39 -28.63 -35.40
N LEU A 74 -7.08 -29.76 -35.22
CA LEU A 74 -6.77 -31.03 -35.88
C LEU A 74 -7.42 -31.16 -37.27
N ASP A 75 -8.00 -30.08 -37.81
CA ASP A 75 -8.74 -30.04 -39.08
C ASP A 75 -9.85 -31.10 -39.17
N ALA A 76 -10.45 -31.46 -38.02
CA ALA A 76 -11.60 -32.34 -37.94
C ALA A 76 -12.92 -31.57 -38.07
N GLU A 77 -13.95 -32.24 -38.56
CA GLU A 77 -15.29 -31.66 -38.69
C GLU A 77 -15.86 -31.27 -37.31
N PRO A 78 -16.49 -30.09 -37.18
CA PRO A 78 -17.03 -29.63 -35.91
C PRO A 78 -18.27 -30.43 -35.48
N LEU A 79 -18.30 -30.82 -34.20
CA LEU A 79 -19.45 -31.48 -33.59
C LEU A 79 -20.39 -30.44 -32.96
N TYR A 80 -21.60 -30.33 -33.50
CA TYR A 80 -22.64 -29.41 -33.02
C TYR A 80 -23.57 -30.08 -31.99
N GLY A 81 -24.27 -29.26 -31.20
CA GLY A 81 -25.30 -29.74 -30.25
C GLY A 81 -24.84 -29.96 -28.80
N TYR A 82 -23.58 -29.66 -28.48
CA TYR A 82 -22.99 -29.91 -27.14
C TYR A 82 -22.82 -28.65 -26.27
N ASP A 83 -23.38 -27.51 -26.67
CA ASP A 83 -23.30 -26.23 -25.92
C ASP A 83 -24.45 -26.07 -24.90
N SER A 84 -25.36 -27.04 -24.85
CA SER A 84 -26.48 -27.04 -23.90
C SER A 84 -26.00 -27.24 -22.47
N THR A 85 -26.53 -26.45 -21.54
CA THR A 85 -26.29 -26.62 -20.10
C THR A 85 -27.06 -27.80 -19.50
N ARG A 86 -27.93 -28.46 -20.29
CA ARG A 86 -28.64 -29.66 -19.85
C ARG A 86 -27.68 -30.86 -19.85
N PRO A 87 -27.55 -31.58 -18.73
CA PRO A 87 -26.72 -32.78 -18.70
C PRO A 87 -27.34 -33.87 -19.59
N LEU A 88 -26.49 -34.58 -20.33
CA LEU A 88 -26.89 -35.75 -21.09
C LEU A 88 -27.37 -36.86 -20.15
N ARG A 89 -28.52 -37.45 -20.45
CA ARG A 89 -29.06 -38.61 -19.73
C ARG A 89 -28.91 -39.84 -20.61
N PHE A 90 -28.23 -40.86 -20.10
CA PHE A 90 -28.06 -42.13 -20.78
C PHE A 90 -29.09 -43.12 -20.23
N GLY A 91 -30.01 -43.56 -21.09
CA GLY A 91 -30.95 -44.64 -20.82
C GLY A 91 -30.34 -45.99 -21.17
N GLU A 92 -30.68 -47.03 -20.42
CA GLU A 92 -30.30 -48.42 -20.71
C GLU A 92 -31.49 -49.16 -21.33
N ALA A 93 -31.28 -49.77 -22.49
CA ALA A 93 -32.23 -50.66 -23.15
C ALA A 93 -31.65 -52.07 -23.20
N SER A 94 -32.28 -53.01 -22.47
CA SER A 94 -31.92 -54.43 -22.53
C SER A 94 -32.75 -55.13 -23.60
N LEU A 95 -32.18 -55.33 -24.79
CA LEU A 95 -32.83 -56.06 -25.88
C LEU A 95 -32.43 -57.55 -25.83
N GLY A 96 -33.21 -58.36 -25.10
CA GLY A 96 -32.99 -59.82 -25.03
C GLY A 96 -31.73 -60.25 -24.25
N PRO A 97 -31.21 -61.48 -24.44
CA PRO A 97 -30.08 -62.03 -23.69
C PRO A 97 -28.70 -61.49 -24.14
N GLY A 98 -28.64 -60.26 -24.65
CA GLY A 98 -27.44 -59.61 -25.20
C GLY A 98 -26.77 -58.61 -24.27
N GLN A 99 -25.74 -57.92 -24.78
CA GLN A 99 -25.11 -56.79 -24.10
C GLN A 99 -26.09 -55.61 -23.97
N PRO A 100 -26.02 -54.82 -22.88
CA PRO A 100 -26.89 -53.68 -22.68
C PRO A 100 -26.56 -52.57 -23.69
N LEU A 101 -27.59 -52.04 -24.36
CA LEU A 101 -27.46 -50.90 -25.27
C LEU A 101 -27.78 -49.62 -24.51
N PHE A 102 -26.90 -48.62 -24.61
CA PHE A 102 -27.13 -47.30 -24.04
C PHE A 102 -27.58 -46.34 -25.14
N TYR A 103 -28.60 -45.55 -24.85
CA TYR A 103 -29.08 -44.49 -25.75
C TYR A 103 -29.14 -43.16 -25.00
N ILE A 104 -29.08 -42.06 -25.76
CA ILE A 104 -29.28 -40.72 -25.21
C ILE A 104 -30.78 -40.48 -25.17
N ASP A 105 -31.31 -40.23 -23.98
CA ASP A 105 -32.72 -39.89 -23.78
C ASP A 105 -32.95 -38.43 -24.19
N ASP A 106 -33.75 -38.22 -25.25
CA ASP A 106 -34.05 -36.91 -25.81
C ASP A 106 -35.57 -36.67 -25.75
N GLU A 107 -35.99 -35.85 -24.79
CA GLU A 107 -37.40 -35.49 -24.59
C GLU A 107 -37.82 -34.40 -25.58
N GLU A 108 -38.84 -34.68 -26.39
CA GLU A 108 -39.44 -33.68 -27.28
C GLU A 108 -40.05 -32.52 -26.47
N VAL A 109 -39.77 -31.28 -26.89
CA VAL A 109 -40.27 -30.06 -26.24
C VAL A 109 -41.16 -29.27 -27.19
N GLU A 110 -42.35 -28.90 -26.71
CA GLU A 110 -43.27 -28.04 -27.46
C GLU A 110 -42.73 -26.62 -27.65
N PHE A 111 -42.85 -26.08 -28.86
CA PHE A 111 -42.31 -24.76 -29.20
C PHE A 111 -42.90 -23.62 -28.37
N GLU A 112 -44.20 -23.66 -28.05
CA GLU A 112 -44.84 -22.61 -27.24
C GLU A 112 -44.21 -22.50 -25.84
N LYS A 113 -43.82 -23.65 -25.26
CA LYS A 113 -43.13 -23.70 -23.97
C LYS A 113 -41.74 -23.09 -24.04
N LEU A 114 -41.03 -23.26 -25.15
CA LEU A 114 -39.70 -22.68 -25.35
C LEU A 114 -39.78 -21.16 -25.57
N ILE A 115 -40.74 -20.69 -26.37
CA ILE A 115 -40.94 -19.26 -26.69
C ILE A 115 -41.34 -18.48 -25.43
N ASN A 116 -42.22 -19.07 -24.60
CA ASN A 116 -42.69 -18.44 -23.37
C ASN A 116 -41.76 -18.66 -22.17
N ALA A 117 -40.59 -19.29 -22.37
CA ALA A 117 -39.63 -19.51 -21.30
C ALA A 117 -39.01 -18.17 -20.85
N PRO A 118 -38.86 -17.93 -19.54
CA PRO A 118 -38.27 -16.70 -19.04
C PRO A 118 -36.78 -16.62 -19.40
N LEU A 119 -36.31 -15.39 -19.65
CA LEU A 119 -34.90 -15.13 -19.92
C LEU A 119 -34.04 -15.47 -18.69
N PRO A 120 -32.82 -16.01 -18.90
CA PRO A 120 -31.89 -16.29 -17.81
C PRO A 120 -31.41 -15.00 -17.14
N LYS A 121 -31.00 -15.11 -15.87
CA LYS A 121 -30.41 -13.99 -15.13
C LYS A 121 -28.99 -13.73 -15.63
N VAL A 122 -28.67 -12.46 -15.87
CA VAL A 122 -27.32 -12.04 -16.27
C VAL A 122 -26.46 -11.83 -15.02
N PRO A 123 -25.25 -12.41 -14.95
CA PRO A 123 -24.29 -12.13 -13.88
C PRO A 123 -23.85 -10.66 -13.86
N ARG A 124 -23.25 -10.22 -12.75
CA ARG A 124 -22.62 -8.89 -12.69
C ARG A 124 -21.36 -8.86 -13.55
N ASP A 125 -21.02 -7.68 -14.05
CA ASP A 125 -19.76 -7.44 -14.73
C ASP A 125 -18.56 -7.71 -13.81
N MET A 126 -17.42 -8.05 -14.43
CA MET A 126 -16.20 -8.38 -13.74
C MET A 126 -15.64 -7.17 -12.98
N ASN A 127 -15.40 -7.35 -11.69
CA ASN A 127 -14.71 -6.38 -10.84
C ASN A 127 -13.53 -7.05 -10.13
N PHE A 128 -12.60 -6.23 -9.63
CA PHE A 128 -11.48 -6.70 -8.81
C PHE A 128 -11.62 -6.14 -7.39
N THR A 129 -11.22 -6.95 -6.41
CA THR A 129 -11.10 -6.53 -5.01
C THR A 129 -9.70 -6.87 -4.55
N ALA A 130 -8.93 -5.86 -4.12
CA ALA A 130 -7.58 -6.06 -3.61
C ALA A 130 -7.60 -6.15 -2.08
N HIS A 131 -6.72 -6.99 -1.54
CA HIS A 131 -6.48 -7.10 -0.10
C HIS A 131 -5.03 -7.51 0.14
N TRP A 132 -4.56 -7.31 1.37
CA TRP A 132 -3.22 -7.74 1.78
C TRP A 132 -3.19 -9.25 2.03
N LEU A 133 -2.49 -10.00 1.18
CA LEU A 133 -2.27 -11.44 1.38
C LEU A 133 -1.19 -11.71 2.43
N ALA A 134 -0.14 -10.89 2.46
CA ALA A 134 0.95 -11.01 3.43
C ALA A 134 1.61 -9.65 3.68
N ILE A 135 2.09 -9.45 4.91
CA ILE A 135 2.91 -8.31 5.35
C ILE A 135 4.12 -8.92 6.06
N GLU A 136 5.34 -8.61 5.62
CA GLU A 136 6.58 -9.18 6.18
C GLU A 136 6.59 -10.73 6.21
N GLY A 137 5.99 -11.36 5.19
CA GLY A 137 5.87 -12.82 5.11
C GLY A 137 4.82 -13.45 6.03
N VAL A 138 4.10 -12.64 6.81
CA VAL A 138 3.00 -13.09 7.68
C VAL A 138 1.65 -12.74 7.04
N GLN A 139 0.76 -13.72 6.95
CA GLN A 139 -0.60 -13.52 6.44
C GLN A 139 -1.47 -12.83 7.50
N PRO A 140 -2.05 -11.64 7.23
CA PRO A 140 -2.93 -10.97 8.18
C PRO A 140 -4.27 -11.71 8.28
N SER A 141 -4.84 -11.73 9.49
CA SER A 141 -6.14 -12.36 9.76
C SER A 141 -7.31 -11.45 9.34
N ILE A 142 -7.51 -11.32 8.03
CA ILE A 142 -8.67 -10.64 7.43
C ILE A 142 -9.65 -11.67 6.85
N PRO A 143 -10.94 -11.34 6.70
CA PRO A 143 -11.94 -12.29 6.20
C PRO A 143 -11.64 -12.88 4.81
N GLN A 144 -10.85 -12.19 4.00
CA GLN A 144 -10.45 -12.63 2.66
C GLN A 144 -9.32 -13.66 2.67
N ASN A 145 -8.54 -13.74 3.76
CA ASN A 145 -7.42 -14.66 3.88
C ASN A 145 -7.87 -15.97 4.55
N PRO A 146 -7.41 -17.14 4.07
CA PRO A 146 -7.76 -18.42 4.67
C PRO A 146 -7.23 -18.51 6.10
N THR A 147 -8.02 -19.14 6.97
CA THR A 147 -7.56 -19.49 8.31
C THR A 147 -6.67 -20.74 8.26
N THR A 148 -5.79 -20.89 9.24
CA THR A 148 -4.93 -22.08 9.38
C THR A 148 -5.74 -23.38 9.51
N ALA A 149 -6.98 -23.31 9.99
CA ALA A 149 -7.90 -24.45 10.05
C ALA A 149 -8.45 -24.85 8.67
N GLU A 150 -8.85 -23.87 7.85
CA GLU A 150 -9.35 -24.10 6.48
C GLU A 150 -8.26 -24.63 5.55
N SER A 151 -7.00 -24.22 5.76
CA SER A 151 -5.88 -24.72 4.96
C SER A 151 -5.65 -26.25 5.09
N ARG A 152 -6.11 -26.87 6.17
CA ARG A 152 -5.91 -28.32 6.44
C ARG A 152 -6.97 -29.20 5.78
N SER A 153 -8.14 -28.67 5.48
CA SER A 153 -9.28 -29.46 4.97
C SER A 153 -9.33 -29.54 3.43
N GLN A 154 -8.52 -28.75 2.72
CA GLN A 154 -8.59 -28.63 1.26
C GLN A 154 -7.50 -29.38 0.47
N ASP A 155 -6.46 -29.93 1.10
CA ASP A 155 -5.27 -30.40 0.38
C ASP A 155 -5.10 -31.93 0.38
N LEU A 156 -5.55 -32.58 -0.71
CA LEU A 156 -5.06 -33.91 -1.13
C LEU A 156 -3.82 -33.83 -2.05
N LEU A 157 -3.31 -32.63 -2.32
CA LEU A 157 -2.09 -32.40 -3.10
C LEU A 157 -1.01 -31.79 -2.21
N PRO A 158 0.20 -32.37 -2.16
CA PRO A 158 1.28 -31.86 -1.32
C PRO A 158 1.73 -30.49 -1.85
N LYS A 159 1.50 -29.44 -1.06
CA LYS A 159 2.14 -28.14 -1.28
C LYS A 159 3.65 -28.29 -1.07
N GLY A 160 4.45 -27.61 -1.89
CA GLY A 160 5.91 -27.69 -1.89
C GLY A 160 6.55 -27.44 -0.52
N THR A 161 7.82 -27.84 -0.38
CA THR A 161 8.60 -27.69 0.85
C THR A 161 8.60 -26.23 1.32
N GLY A 162 7.91 -25.95 2.44
CA GLY A 162 7.78 -24.61 3.03
C GLY A 162 6.33 -24.13 3.21
N ALA A 163 5.35 -24.80 2.59
CA ALA A 163 3.94 -24.39 2.63
C ALA A 163 3.16 -24.91 3.85
N ASN A 164 3.82 -25.57 4.80
CA ASN A 164 3.18 -26.13 5.99
C ASN A 164 3.21 -25.11 7.15
N PRO A 165 2.08 -24.52 7.56
CA PRO A 165 2.03 -23.59 8.69
C PRO A 165 2.47 -24.24 10.01
N ALA A 166 2.41 -25.58 10.08
CA ALA A 166 2.87 -26.37 11.21
C ALA A 166 4.39 -26.24 11.46
N LEU A 167 5.20 -25.95 10.44
CA LEU A 167 6.65 -25.73 10.63
C LEU A 167 6.93 -24.40 11.33
N SER A 168 6.15 -23.35 11.03
CA SER A 168 6.22 -22.07 11.75
C SER A 168 5.75 -22.16 13.20
N ALA A 169 4.76 -23.01 13.48
CA ALA A 169 4.30 -23.29 14.85
C ALA A 169 5.32 -24.10 15.67
N LEU A 170 6.00 -25.09 15.05
CA LEU A 170 7.03 -25.89 15.72
C LEU A 170 8.31 -25.08 16.03
N ALA A 171 8.54 -23.98 15.31
CA ALA A 171 9.61 -23.02 15.59
C ALA A 171 9.34 -22.07 16.78
N GLY A 172 8.20 -22.24 17.49
CA GLY A 172 7.90 -21.49 18.73
C GLY A 172 7.52 -20.03 18.52
N ASN A 173 6.88 -19.70 17.39
CA ASN A 173 6.61 -18.33 16.95
C ASN A 173 5.15 -17.89 17.18
N ASP A 174 4.55 -18.27 18.32
CA ASP A 174 3.28 -17.71 18.77
C ASP A 174 3.49 -16.26 19.22
N SER A 175 3.26 -15.32 18.31
CA SER A 175 3.11 -13.91 18.63
C SER A 175 1.64 -13.50 18.46
N SER A 176 1.12 -12.81 19.47
CA SER A 176 -0.20 -12.16 19.47
C SER A 176 -0.48 -11.44 18.14
N PRO A 177 -1.73 -11.41 17.64
CA PRO A 177 -2.12 -10.86 16.33
C PRO A 177 -1.87 -9.34 16.16
N THR A 178 -1.37 -8.66 17.20
CA THR A 178 -1.11 -7.22 17.22
C THR A 178 0.37 -6.85 17.25
N ASN A 179 1.29 -7.81 17.38
CA ASN A 179 2.72 -7.57 17.27
C ASN A 179 3.35 -8.81 16.65
N PRO A 180 3.56 -8.85 15.33
CA PRO A 180 4.44 -9.84 14.75
C PRO A 180 5.85 -9.47 15.17
N SER A 181 6.26 -9.84 16.39
CA SER A 181 7.66 -9.92 16.74
C SER A 181 8.22 -11.13 16.02
N VAL A 182 8.34 -11.01 14.70
CA VAL A 182 9.26 -11.84 13.92
C VAL A 182 10.59 -11.61 14.60
N LYS A 183 11.14 -12.65 15.26
CA LYS A 183 12.56 -12.65 15.58
C LYS A 183 13.25 -12.56 14.23
N HIS A 184 13.52 -11.36 13.74
CA HIS A 184 14.15 -11.19 12.45
C HIS A 184 15.45 -11.97 12.54
N ILE A 185 15.60 -12.95 11.66
CA ILE A 185 16.81 -13.76 11.60
C ILE A 185 17.84 -12.88 10.90
N VAL A 186 18.36 -11.90 11.63
CA VAL A 186 19.36 -10.97 11.15
C VAL A 186 20.67 -11.73 11.06
N SER A 187 21.33 -11.67 9.91
CA SER A 187 22.65 -12.29 9.73
C SER A 187 23.70 -11.57 10.60
N LYS A 188 24.80 -12.26 10.92
CA LYS A 188 25.93 -11.63 11.64
C LYS A 188 26.46 -10.39 10.91
N GLU A 189 26.44 -10.40 9.58
CA GLU A 189 26.89 -9.30 8.74
C GLU A 189 25.97 -8.08 8.86
N LEU A 190 24.64 -8.30 8.87
CA LEU A 190 23.66 -7.24 9.05
C LEU A 190 23.71 -6.63 10.46
N ILE A 191 24.02 -7.45 11.48
CA ILE A 191 24.27 -6.94 12.85
C ILE A 191 25.52 -6.05 12.85
N LEU A 192 26.64 -6.53 12.29
CA LEU A 192 27.87 -5.73 12.21
C LEU A 192 27.69 -4.44 11.38
N TYR A 193 26.88 -4.49 10.32
CA TYR A 193 26.50 -3.32 9.56
C TYR A 193 25.74 -2.33 10.43
N PHE A 194 24.69 -2.79 11.12
CA PHE A 194 23.88 -1.97 12.01
C PHE A 194 24.72 -1.33 13.12
N ASP A 195 25.60 -2.09 13.77
CA ASP A 195 26.50 -1.59 14.81
C ASP A 195 27.47 -0.52 14.28
N LYS A 196 28.01 -0.71 13.07
CA LYS A 196 28.87 0.29 12.41
C LYS A 196 28.11 1.58 12.08
N ILE A 197 26.87 1.46 11.62
CA ILE A 197 26.01 2.62 11.34
C ILE A 197 25.71 3.37 12.64
N GLN A 198 25.37 2.68 13.73
CA GLN A 198 25.13 3.32 15.02
C GLN A 198 26.37 4.07 15.51
N ALA A 199 27.54 3.43 15.48
CA ALA A 199 28.79 4.02 15.93
C ALA A 199 29.15 5.26 15.09
N ALA A 200 29.03 5.19 13.76
CA ALA A 200 29.35 6.32 12.87
C ALA A 200 28.37 7.50 13.03
N ILE A 201 27.10 7.22 13.31
CA ILE A 201 26.07 8.25 13.48
C ILE A 201 26.19 8.97 14.82
N LEU A 202 26.52 8.24 15.90
CA LEU A 202 26.61 8.78 17.25
C LEU A 202 27.99 9.34 17.63
N ASP A 203 28.99 9.24 16.75
CA ASP A 203 30.31 9.81 17.00
C ASP A 203 30.24 11.35 16.88
N GLU A 204 30.46 12.06 17.98
CA GLU A 204 30.41 13.52 18.10
C GLU A 204 31.73 14.22 17.75
N THR A 205 32.79 13.48 17.45
CA THR A 205 34.10 14.10 17.19
C THR A 205 34.03 15.03 15.96
N PRO A 206 34.56 16.27 16.06
CA PRO A 206 34.45 17.27 15.00
C PRO A 206 35.49 17.06 13.87
N ASP A 207 36.11 15.88 13.80
CA ASP A 207 37.12 15.55 12.79
C ASP A 207 36.46 15.42 11.41
N GLU A 208 37.06 16.01 10.38
CA GLU A 208 36.51 15.99 9.00
C GLU A 208 36.29 14.56 8.50
N GLU A 209 37.16 13.62 8.90
CA GLU A 209 37.03 12.21 8.54
C GLU A 209 35.79 11.57 9.15
N VAL A 210 35.45 11.92 10.40
CA VAL A 210 34.28 11.38 11.11
C VAL A 210 32.99 11.95 10.55
N VAL A 211 32.96 13.25 10.23
CA VAL A 211 31.82 13.86 9.54
C VAL A 211 31.59 13.20 8.18
N ARG A 212 32.67 12.92 7.43
CA ARG A 212 32.57 12.19 6.16
C ARG A 212 32.07 10.76 6.35
N LEU A 213 32.54 10.05 7.38
CA LEU A 213 32.05 8.70 7.71
C LEU A 213 30.57 8.71 8.08
N ARG A 214 30.10 9.71 8.82
CA ARG A 214 28.68 9.90 9.16
C ARG A 214 27.81 10.11 7.92
N GLN A 215 28.25 10.99 7.01
CA GLN A 215 27.55 11.21 5.74
C GLN A 215 27.56 9.96 4.85
N ALA A 216 28.66 9.21 4.83
CA ALA A 216 28.74 7.95 4.11
C ALA A 216 27.80 6.88 4.70
N ALA A 217 27.67 6.81 6.04
CA ALA A 217 26.73 5.92 6.71
C ALA A 217 25.28 6.25 6.36
N LEU A 218 24.90 7.53 6.39
CA LEU A 218 23.57 7.99 5.97
C LEU A 218 23.30 7.74 4.48
N GLY A 219 24.31 7.95 3.62
CA GLY A 219 24.26 7.61 2.20
C GLY A 219 24.05 6.11 1.97
N SER A 220 24.74 5.27 2.74
CA SER A 220 24.56 3.81 2.70
C SER A 220 23.12 3.41 3.05
N VAL A 221 22.53 3.99 4.10
CA VAL A 221 21.13 3.71 4.48
C VAL A 221 20.13 4.16 3.41
N ARG A 222 20.43 5.27 2.72
CA ARG A 222 19.59 5.81 1.65
C ARG A 222 19.54 4.91 0.41
N ASP A 223 20.67 4.31 0.04
CA ASP A 223 20.81 3.65 -1.27
C ASP A 223 20.86 2.11 -1.21
N ASP A 224 21.13 1.50 -0.05
CA ASP A 224 21.29 0.05 0.07
C ASP A 224 19.93 -0.71 0.02
N PRO A 225 19.76 -1.66 -0.92
CA PRO A 225 18.55 -2.48 -1.06
C PRO A 225 18.40 -3.60 -0.03
N GLY A 226 19.47 -3.99 0.67
CA GLY A 226 19.49 -5.14 1.57
C GLY A 226 18.91 -4.89 2.97
N LEU A 227 18.40 -3.69 3.24
CA LEU A 227 18.12 -3.22 4.61
C LEU A 227 16.71 -3.54 5.12
N HIS A 228 15.90 -4.27 4.35
CA HIS A 228 14.50 -4.55 4.71
C HIS A 228 14.36 -5.22 6.09
N GLN A 229 15.21 -6.21 6.40
CA GLN A 229 15.20 -6.88 7.71
C GLN A 229 15.64 -5.98 8.87
N LEU A 230 16.41 -4.93 8.59
CA LEU A 230 16.90 -3.97 9.58
C LEU A 230 15.94 -2.80 9.81
N ALA A 231 14.95 -2.58 8.94
CA ALA A 231 14.04 -1.45 9.05
C ALA A 231 13.35 -1.35 10.44
N PRO A 232 12.82 -2.44 11.04
CA PRO A 232 12.23 -2.38 12.38
C PRO A 232 13.24 -2.02 13.47
N TYR A 233 14.50 -2.45 13.31
CA TYR A 233 15.58 -2.13 14.25
C TYR A 233 15.99 -0.66 14.17
N PHE A 234 16.08 -0.10 12.96
CA PHE A 234 16.30 1.33 12.80
C PHE A 234 15.16 2.17 13.39
N ILE A 235 13.91 1.78 13.18
CA ILE A 235 12.75 2.48 13.75
C ILE A 235 12.78 2.43 15.28
N ASN A 236 13.02 1.25 15.86
CA ASN A 236 13.13 1.10 17.30
C ASN A 236 14.32 1.88 17.87
N PHE A 237 15.45 1.90 17.17
CA PHE A 237 16.62 2.68 17.55
C PHE A 237 16.32 4.18 17.56
N ILE A 238 15.66 4.70 16.51
CA ILE A 238 15.23 6.10 16.44
C ILE A 238 14.26 6.42 17.59
N MET A 239 13.26 5.56 17.81
CA MET A 239 12.29 5.71 18.90
C MET A 239 12.96 5.76 20.28
N ASP A 240 13.88 4.84 20.53
CA ASP A 240 14.57 4.69 21.80
C ASP A 240 15.47 5.90 22.09
N ARG A 241 16.29 6.30 21.10
CA ARG A 241 17.18 7.46 21.21
C ARG A 241 16.41 8.77 21.40
N VAL A 242 15.35 8.99 20.62
CA VAL A 242 14.52 10.20 20.77
C VAL A 242 13.80 10.24 22.12
N THR A 243 13.39 9.10 22.67
CA THR A 243 12.65 9.07 23.95
C THR A 243 13.58 9.24 25.15
N HIS A 244 14.78 8.65 25.12
CA HIS A 244 15.70 8.64 26.25
C HIS A 244 16.75 9.77 26.24
N GLN A 245 17.05 10.37 25.07
CA GLN A 245 18.04 11.46 24.93
C GLN A 245 17.40 12.72 24.35
N LEU A 246 16.36 13.24 25.02
CA LEU A 246 15.73 14.52 24.65
C LEU A 246 16.63 15.74 24.96
N ASP A 247 17.59 15.58 25.86
CA ASP A 247 18.49 16.63 26.31
C ASP A 247 19.71 16.81 25.38
N ASP A 248 19.91 15.93 24.40
CA ASP A 248 21.03 16.00 23.45
C ASP A 248 20.55 16.32 22.02
N THR A 249 20.73 17.56 21.61
CA THR A 249 20.33 18.06 20.29
C THR A 249 21.11 17.38 19.16
N PHE A 250 22.36 16.94 19.40
CA PHE A 250 23.16 16.26 18.38
C PHE A 250 22.53 14.91 18.05
N THR A 251 22.30 14.04 19.04
CA THR A 251 21.65 12.74 18.83
C THR A 251 20.29 12.89 18.15
N LEU A 252 19.47 13.86 18.57
CA LEU A 252 18.17 14.09 17.94
C LEU A 252 18.26 14.50 16.47
N LYS A 253 19.20 15.40 16.12
CA LYS A 253 19.46 15.79 14.73
C LYS A 253 19.87 14.58 13.90
N GLN A 254 20.77 13.75 14.44
CA GLN A 254 21.19 12.52 13.77
C GLN A 254 20.05 11.52 13.54
N MET A 255 19.13 11.39 14.51
CA MET A 255 17.95 10.53 14.35
C MET A 255 16.98 11.06 13.28
N MET A 256 16.84 12.38 13.15
CA MET A 256 16.06 13.00 12.07
C MET A 256 16.72 12.83 10.70
N GLU A 257 18.05 12.96 10.60
CA GLU A 257 18.79 12.69 9.36
C GLU A 257 18.70 11.21 8.95
N LEU A 258 18.80 10.28 9.91
CA LEU A 258 18.60 8.86 9.67
C LEU A 258 17.16 8.56 9.22
N THR A 259 16.17 9.19 9.85
CA THR A 259 14.76 9.12 9.42
C THR A 259 14.60 9.59 7.98
N ASN A 260 15.27 10.68 7.60
CA ASN A 260 15.26 11.18 6.24
C ASN A 260 15.87 10.18 5.24
N ALA A 261 17.03 9.60 5.58
CA ALA A 261 17.71 8.61 4.74
C ALA A 261 16.83 7.38 4.50
N LEU A 262 16.15 6.88 5.54
CA LEU A 262 15.19 5.77 5.42
C LEU A 262 14.01 6.13 4.50
N ILE A 263 13.44 7.33 4.65
CA ILE A 263 12.33 7.80 3.81
C ILE A 263 12.76 7.98 2.35
N GLU A 264 13.99 8.42 2.08
CA GLU A 264 14.49 8.62 0.71
C GLU A 264 14.82 7.30 0.00
N ASN A 265 15.06 6.22 0.74
CA ASN A 265 15.29 4.91 0.17
C ASN A 265 14.03 4.38 -0.56
N LYS A 266 14.17 4.12 -1.87
CA LYS A 266 13.08 3.65 -2.75
C LYS A 266 12.86 2.14 -2.69
N THR A 267 13.84 1.38 -2.20
CA THR A 267 13.79 -0.08 -2.13
C THR A 267 13.16 -0.58 -0.85
N LEU A 268 13.07 0.27 0.18
CA LEU A 268 12.43 -0.05 1.44
C LEU A 268 10.93 0.27 1.40
N PHE A 269 10.12 -0.74 1.71
CA PHE A 269 8.69 -0.58 1.90
C PHE A 269 8.39 -0.15 3.35
N LEU A 270 8.24 1.16 3.56
CA LEU A 270 8.04 1.75 4.89
C LEU A 270 6.58 2.05 5.25
N ASP A 271 5.63 1.78 4.35
CA ASP A 271 4.21 2.09 4.56
C ASP A 271 3.63 1.47 5.85
N PRO A 272 3.94 0.20 6.23
CA PRO A 272 3.46 -0.38 7.48
C PRO A 272 3.99 0.37 8.71
N TYR A 273 5.17 0.98 8.58
CA TYR A 273 5.90 1.63 9.65
C TYR A 273 5.68 3.15 9.72
N ALA A 274 5.06 3.76 8.70
CA ALA A 274 4.91 5.22 8.59
C ALA A 274 4.26 5.85 9.83
N SER A 275 3.25 5.20 10.43
CA SER A 275 2.63 5.68 11.66
C SER A 275 3.55 5.61 12.88
N SER A 276 4.34 4.53 13.00
CA SER A 276 5.29 4.35 14.10
C SER A 276 6.45 5.35 13.97
N LEU A 277 7.01 5.49 12.77
CA LEU A 277 8.10 6.43 12.46
C LEU A 277 7.67 7.90 12.57
N SER A 278 6.37 8.21 12.54
CA SER A 278 5.89 9.59 12.71
C SER A 278 5.86 10.05 14.18
N ALA A 279 5.79 9.11 15.13
CA ALA A 279 5.76 9.42 16.56
C ALA A 279 7.04 10.11 17.10
N PRO A 280 8.28 9.62 16.81
CA PRO A 280 9.50 10.25 17.30
C PRO A 280 9.72 11.61 16.62
N VAL A 281 9.37 11.73 15.33
CA VAL A 281 9.44 13.02 14.61
C VAL A 281 8.47 14.04 15.22
N LEU A 282 7.24 13.63 15.57
CA LEU A 282 6.29 14.48 16.31
C LEU A 282 6.83 14.88 17.68
N THR A 283 7.53 13.99 18.38
CA THR A 283 8.17 14.31 19.66
C THR A 283 9.25 15.38 19.47
N CYS A 284 10.16 15.22 18.51
CA CYS A 284 11.18 16.24 18.19
C CYS A 284 10.56 17.58 17.77
N LEU A 285 9.41 17.56 17.09
CA LEU A 285 8.70 18.76 16.69
C LEU A 285 8.01 19.46 17.88
N MET A 286 7.43 18.69 18.82
CA MET A 286 6.48 19.18 19.84
C MET A 286 6.96 19.06 21.29
N ALA A 287 8.20 18.65 21.52
CA ALA A 287 8.76 18.56 22.86
C ALA A 287 8.86 19.94 23.53
N ARG A 288 8.46 19.98 24.82
CA ARG A 288 8.51 21.19 25.66
C ARG A 288 9.94 21.62 25.96
N LYS A 289 10.85 20.67 26.11
CA LYS A 289 12.27 20.88 26.34
C LYS A 289 13.04 20.00 25.36
N LEU A 290 14.01 20.59 24.67
CA LEU A 290 14.91 19.93 23.73
C LEU A 290 16.31 20.47 24.04
N GLY A 291 17.30 19.63 24.20
CA GLY A 291 18.66 20.12 24.43
C GLY A 291 18.85 20.78 25.81
N SER A 292 20.01 21.42 26.00
CA SER A 292 20.23 22.37 27.09
C SER A 292 19.63 23.74 26.78
N ASP A 293 19.21 24.47 27.82
CA ASP A 293 18.72 25.86 27.73
C ASP A 293 19.87 26.89 27.76
N ASP A 294 21.13 26.44 27.71
CA ASP A 294 22.30 27.27 27.97
C ASP A 294 22.83 27.95 26.69
N GLY A 295 22.23 29.09 26.34
CA GLY A 295 22.78 30.04 25.37
C GLY A 295 21.96 30.22 24.09
N VAL A 296 22.29 31.28 23.35
CA VAL A 296 21.63 31.67 22.10
C VAL A 296 21.82 30.61 21.00
N ASP A 297 23.00 30.00 20.95
CA ASP A 297 23.33 28.98 19.94
C ASP A 297 22.54 27.69 20.16
N ALA A 298 22.39 27.25 21.43
CA ALA A 298 21.57 26.09 21.78
C ALA A 298 20.10 26.30 21.37
N MET A 299 19.54 27.48 21.64
CA MET A 299 18.18 27.82 21.19
C MET A 299 18.05 27.76 19.66
N LYS A 300 19.01 28.30 18.92
CA LYS A 300 19.01 28.26 17.45
C LYS A 300 18.99 26.82 16.94
N GLU A 301 19.83 25.94 17.48
CA GLU A 301 19.87 24.53 17.12
C GLU A 301 18.54 23.82 17.39
N GLN A 302 17.87 24.13 18.52
CA GLN A 302 16.54 23.59 18.82
C GLN A 302 15.49 24.01 17.77
N TYR A 303 15.53 25.25 17.27
CA TYR A 303 14.62 25.71 16.22
C TYR A 303 14.93 25.06 14.87
N GLU A 304 16.22 24.90 14.52
CA GLU A 304 16.65 24.17 13.32
C GLU A 304 16.19 22.71 13.34
N LEU A 305 16.31 22.04 14.50
CA LEU A 305 15.81 20.68 14.69
C LEU A 305 14.29 20.59 14.48
N ARG A 306 13.52 21.54 15.03
CA ARG A 306 12.07 21.60 14.83
C ARG A 306 11.70 21.84 13.36
N GLN A 307 12.45 22.66 12.65
CA GLN A 307 12.24 22.89 11.22
C GLN A 307 12.52 21.61 10.41
N LEU A 308 13.60 20.89 10.72
CA LEU A 308 13.92 19.61 10.10
C LEU A 308 12.79 18.60 10.37
N ALA A 309 12.35 18.47 11.62
CA ALA A 309 11.25 17.57 11.99
C ALA A 309 9.94 17.94 11.26
N ALA A 310 9.59 19.22 11.15
CA ALA A 310 8.41 19.66 10.41
C ALA A 310 8.47 19.23 8.94
N SER A 311 9.61 19.43 8.28
CA SER A 311 9.81 19.02 6.89
C SER A 311 9.69 17.50 6.71
N LEU A 312 10.15 16.71 7.68
CA LEU A 312 10.01 15.25 7.66
C LEU A 312 8.56 14.81 7.82
N ILE A 313 7.80 15.44 8.74
CA ILE A 313 6.36 15.19 8.85
C ILE A 313 5.66 15.49 7.53
N GLY A 314 5.99 16.60 6.86
CA GLY A 314 5.44 16.93 5.55
C GLY A 314 5.73 15.86 4.51
N ARG A 315 7.00 15.46 4.37
CA ARG A 315 7.40 14.36 3.46
C ARG A 315 6.65 13.06 3.76
N MET A 316 6.53 12.68 5.03
CA MET A 316 5.79 11.48 5.44
C MET A 316 4.29 11.60 5.16
N ALA A 317 3.68 12.74 5.48
CA ALA A 317 2.25 13.00 5.28
C ALA A 317 1.89 12.92 3.78
N HIS A 318 2.75 13.44 2.91
CA HIS A 318 2.54 13.38 1.46
C HIS A 318 2.84 11.99 0.88
N LYS A 319 4.02 11.43 1.17
CA LYS A 319 4.48 10.14 0.59
C LYS A 319 3.56 8.98 0.95
N TYR A 320 3.11 8.89 2.21
CA TYR A 320 2.33 7.76 2.70
C TYR A 320 0.81 8.01 2.72
N SER A 321 0.33 9.15 2.19
CA SER A 321 -1.11 9.45 2.11
C SER A 321 -1.89 8.49 1.20
N ALA A 322 -1.25 7.98 0.14
CA ALA A 322 -1.87 7.05 -0.81
C ALA A 322 -2.18 5.70 -0.15
N SER A 323 -1.26 5.20 0.67
CA SER A 323 -1.41 3.91 1.36
C SER A 323 -2.21 4.03 2.65
N ASN A 324 -2.14 5.19 3.33
CA ASN A 324 -2.90 5.47 4.53
C ASN A 324 -3.53 6.87 4.49
N ALA A 325 -4.77 6.92 4.00
CA ALA A 325 -5.55 8.16 3.91
C ALA A 325 -5.80 8.84 5.28
N LEU A 326 -5.67 8.11 6.40
CA LEU A 326 -5.86 8.65 7.75
C LEU A 326 -4.60 9.29 8.34
N LEU A 327 -3.41 9.03 7.78
CA LEU A 327 -2.14 9.51 8.32
C LEU A 327 -2.07 11.05 8.29
N ARG A 328 -2.22 11.66 7.11
CA ARG A 328 -2.14 13.11 6.93
C ARG A 328 -3.16 13.88 7.80
N PRO A 329 -4.45 13.49 7.86
CA PRO A 329 -5.40 14.10 8.80
C PRO A 329 -5.01 13.93 10.27
N LYS A 330 -4.46 12.77 10.67
CA LYS A 330 -4.04 12.52 12.06
C LYS A 330 -2.87 13.42 12.46
N LEU A 331 -1.86 13.56 11.61
CA LEU A 331 -0.69 14.42 11.83
C LEU A 331 -1.09 15.90 11.94
N THR A 332 -1.89 16.38 10.98
CA THR A 332 -2.40 17.76 10.96
C THR A 332 -3.25 18.05 12.20
N ARG A 333 -4.15 17.14 12.59
CA ARG A 333 -4.99 17.28 13.79
C ARG A 333 -4.16 17.32 15.07
N THR A 334 -3.06 16.57 15.12
CA THR A 334 -2.17 16.55 16.29
C THR A 334 -1.50 17.91 16.44
N CYS A 335 -0.93 18.47 15.37
CA CYS A 335 -0.33 19.80 15.37
C CYS A 335 -1.37 20.89 15.71
N LEU A 336 -2.58 20.80 15.15
CA LEU A 336 -3.68 21.72 15.46
C LEU A 336 -4.04 21.73 16.96
N ARG A 337 -4.07 20.56 17.61
CA ARG A 337 -4.37 20.47 19.04
C ARG A 337 -3.36 21.25 19.89
N TYR A 338 -2.08 21.22 19.52
CA TYR A 338 -1.04 22.00 20.22
C TYR A 338 -1.13 23.49 19.89
N PHE A 339 -1.44 23.84 18.64
CA PHE A 339 -1.61 25.23 18.21
C PHE A 339 -2.74 25.97 18.95
N LEU A 340 -3.85 25.26 19.24
CA LEU A 340 -5.00 25.84 19.92
C LEU A 340 -4.87 25.89 21.46
N ASP A 341 -3.77 25.38 22.02
CA ASP A 341 -3.56 25.34 23.47
C ASP A 341 -2.69 26.54 23.94
N PRO A 342 -3.26 27.53 24.65
CA PRO A 342 -2.54 28.73 25.07
C PRO A 342 -1.53 28.49 26.19
N THR A 343 -1.50 27.28 26.78
CA THR A 343 -0.57 26.93 27.87
C THR A 343 0.79 26.47 27.36
N LYS A 344 0.95 26.30 26.04
CA LYS A 344 2.18 25.75 25.43
C LYS A 344 3.26 26.81 25.30
N PRO A 345 4.55 26.44 25.45
CA PRO A 345 5.65 27.37 25.26
C PRO A 345 5.78 27.78 23.78
N PRO A 346 6.37 28.96 23.49
CA PRO A 346 6.47 29.48 22.12
C PRO A 346 7.15 28.51 21.14
N ALA A 347 8.18 27.80 21.59
CA ALA A 347 8.91 26.83 20.78
C ALA A 347 8.03 25.65 20.30
N VAL A 348 7.09 25.20 21.14
CA VAL A 348 6.11 24.15 20.77
C VAL A 348 5.07 24.73 19.81
N LEU A 349 4.62 25.96 20.04
CA LEU A 349 3.67 26.61 19.12
C LEU A 349 4.29 26.85 17.74
N TYR A 350 5.58 27.20 17.68
CA TYR A 350 6.34 27.31 16.44
C TYR A 350 6.37 25.99 15.66
N GLY A 351 6.71 24.89 16.36
CA GLY A 351 6.65 23.56 15.76
C GLY A 351 5.25 23.19 15.27
N ALA A 352 4.19 23.68 15.93
CA ALA A 352 2.81 23.31 15.60
C ALA A 352 2.37 24.03 14.33
N VAL A 353 2.74 25.30 14.19
CA VAL A 353 2.53 26.10 12.97
C VAL A 353 3.23 25.46 11.78
N ASN A 354 4.52 25.13 11.92
CA ASN A 354 5.29 24.50 10.84
C ASN A 354 4.80 23.07 10.53
N GLY A 355 4.37 22.31 11.54
CA GLY A 355 3.77 20.99 11.33
C GLY A 355 2.45 21.04 10.56
N ILE A 356 1.59 22.03 10.83
CA ILE A 356 0.34 22.24 10.07
C ILE A 356 0.67 22.64 8.62
N LEU A 357 1.62 23.55 8.44
CA LEU A 357 2.08 24.00 7.12
C LEU A 357 2.59 22.82 6.29
N GLU A 358 3.55 22.05 6.81
CA GLU A 358 4.23 20.99 6.06
C GLU A 358 3.33 19.75 5.86
N ALA A 359 2.54 19.34 6.86
CA ALA A 359 1.68 18.16 6.74
C ALA A 359 0.36 18.45 5.99
N GLY A 360 -0.23 19.60 6.28
CA GLY A 360 -1.53 20.00 5.78
C GLY A 360 -1.47 20.76 4.46
N GLY A 361 -0.35 21.42 4.16
CA GLY A 361 -0.18 22.29 3.01
C GLY A 361 -0.90 23.65 3.17
N PRO A 362 -0.91 24.48 2.12
CA PRO A 362 -1.45 25.84 2.18
C PRO A 362 -2.96 25.87 2.50
N GLU A 363 -3.72 24.88 2.04
CA GLU A 363 -5.16 24.80 2.34
C GLU A 363 -5.44 24.58 3.84
N ALA A 364 -4.59 23.83 4.53
CA ALA A 364 -4.69 23.67 5.97
C ALA A 364 -4.35 24.95 6.72
N VAL A 365 -3.38 25.74 6.25
CA VAL A 365 -3.10 27.07 6.80
C VAL A 365 -4.31 27.99 6.65
N ARG A 366 -4.93 27.99 5.46
CA ARG A 366 -6.10 28.81 5.16
C ARG A 366 -7.26 28.51 6.11
N LEU A 367 -7.58 27.23 6.32
CA LEU A 367 -8.76 26.81 7.09
C LEU A 367 -8.51 26.74 8.60
N LEU A 368 -7.30 26.37 9.03
CA LEU A 368 -7.00 26.07 10.43
C LEU A 368 -6.25 27.20 11.14
N ILE A 369 -5.27 27.82 10.49
CA ILE A 369 -4.44 28.87 11.10
C ILE A 369 -5.17 30.21 11.00
N LEU A 370 -5.52 30.69 9.80
CA LEU A 370 -6.10 32.04 9.62
C LEU A 370 -7.34 32.27 10.48
N ARG A 371 -8.24 31.27 10.53
CA ARG A 371 -9.51 31.37 11.27
C ARG A 371 -9.31 31.54 12.78
N ASN A 372 -8.24 30.98 13.34
CA ASN A 372 -7.94 31.03 14.77
C ASN A 372 -6.88 32.09 15.12
N LEU A 373 -6.34 32.79 14.11
CA LEU A 373 -5.18 33.65 14.29
C LEU A 373 -5.49 34.90 15.13
N LYS A 374 -6.70 35.46 15.02
CA LYS A 374 -7.15 36.56 15.91
C LYS A 374 -7.18 36.15 17.38
N SER A 375 -7.77 34.99 17.67
CA SER A 375 -7.84 34.46 19.04
C SER A 375 -6.44 34.13 19.55
N PHE A 376 -5.58 33.56 18.70
CA PHE A 376 -4.18 33.28 18.99
C PHE A 376 -3.38 34.57 19.29
N ASP A 377 -3.58 35.64 18.51
CA ASP A 377 -2.92 36.93 18.73
C ASP A 377 -3.28 37.52 20.11
N SER A 378 -4.58 37.58 20.42
CA SER A 378 -5.06 38.12 21.70
C SER A 378 -4.67 37.27 22.91
N GLY A 379 -4.69 35.95 22.79
CA GLY A 379 -4.44 35.03 23.91
C GLY A 379 -2.98 34.70 24.16
N ILE A 380 -2.12 34.77 23.12
CA ILE A 380 -0.74 34.29 23.19
C ILE A 380 0.26 35.36 22.74
N LEU A 381 0.10 35.93 21.54
CA LEU A 381 1.11 36.84 20.98
C LEU A 381 1.19 38.18 21.73
N GLN A 382 0.05 38.77 22.14
CA GLN A 382 0.03 40.02 22.90
C GLN A 382 0.65 39.85 24.30
N PRO A 383 0.26 38.86 25.12
CA PRO A 383 0.93 38.60 26.39
C PRO A 383 2.42 38.27 26.24
N LEU A 384 2.81 37.57 25.18
CA LEU A 384 4.22 37.25 24.91
C LEU A 384 5.02 38.48 24.52
N LYS A 385 4.42 39.39 23.73
CA LYS A 385 5.00 40.68 23.39
C LYS A 385 5.23 41.52 24.63
N GLU A 386 4.25 41.65 25.51
CA GLU A 386 4.37 42.45 26.74
C GLU A 386 5.44 41.92 27.71
N LYS A 387 5.65 40.59 27.75
CA LYS A 387 6.63 39.96 28.64
C LYS A 387 8.05 39.91 28.07
N SER A 388 8.19 39.72 26.77
CA SER A 388 9.45 39.32 26.14
C SER A 388 9.60 39.91 24.72
N GLU A 389 9.21 41.17 24.51
CA GLU A 389 9.37 41.84 23.20
C GLU A 389 10.83 41.79 22.72
N GLY A 390 11.05 41.27 21.52
CA GLY A 390 12.39 41.13 20.92
C GLY A 390 13.17 39.89 21.38
N SER A 391 12.57 38.96 22.13
CA SER A 391 13.19 37.66 22.38
C SER A 391 13.25 36.82 21.10
N ILE A 392 14.26 35.94 21.00
CA ILE A 392 14.41 35.00 19.87
C ILE A 392 13.14 34.15 19.73
N GLU A 393 12.55 33.71 20.84
CA GLU A 393 11.34 32.89 20.83
C GLU A 393 10.12 33.61 20.25
N TYR A 394 9.96 34.89 20.58
CA TYR A 394 8.91 35.73 20.04
C TYR A 394 9.10 35.94 18.54
N GLU A 395 10.31 36.32 18.12
CA GLU A 395 10.63 36.56 16.71
C GLU A 395 10.46 35.29 15.86
N MET A 396 10.93 34.14 16.33
CA MET A 396 10.80 32.87 15.62
C MET A 396 9.33 32.45 15.48
N LEU A 397 8.52 32.60 16.53
CA LEU A 397 7.08 32.27 16.46
C LEU A 397 6.34 33.18 15.47
N VAL A 398 6.58 34.49 15.53
CA VAL A 398 5.97 35.46 14.60
C VAL A 398 6.44 35.18 13.17
N GLN A 399 7.73 34.90 12.96
CA GLN A 399 8.27 34.55 11.65
C GLN A 399 7.66 33.26 11.10
N GLY A 400 7.49 32.22 11.94
CA GLY A 400 6.83 30.97 11.55
C GLY A 400 5.38 31.18 11.10
N LEU A 401 4.63 32.03 11.82
CA LEU A 401 3.26 32.40 11.43
C LEU A 401 3.21 33.19 10.12
N VAL A 402 4.11 34.17 9.95
CA VAL A 402 4.21 34.95 8.71
C VAL A 402 4.59 34.04 7.53
N GLN A 403 5.54 33.12 7.72
CA GLN A 403 5.94 32.14 6.70
C GLN A 403 4.78 31.21 6.34
N ALA A 404 4.04 30.70 7.33
CA ALA A 404 2.86 29.88 7.09
C ALA A 404 1.82 30.64 6.28
N VAL A 405 1.49 31.88 6.64
CA VAL A 405 0.54 32.71 5.89
C VAL A 405 1.07 33.03 4.49
N ALA A 406 2.36 33.34 4.34
CA ALA A 406 2.98 33.59 3.04
C ALA A 406 2.90 32.39 2.09
N SER A 407 2.87 31.17 2.62
CA SER A 407 2.75 29.93 1.81
C SER A 407 1.47 29.87 0.97
N LEU A 408 0.43 30.63 1.32
CA LEU A 408 -0.85 30.68 0.62
C LEU A 408 -0.72 31.21 -0.83
N VAL A 409 0.35 31.94 -1.13
CA VAL A 409 0.59 32.56 -2.45
C VAL A 409 1.61 31.75 -3.28
N THR A 410 2.30 30.78 -2.69
CA THR A 410 3.32 29.97 -3.37
C THR A 410 2.74 28.66 -3.86
N HIS A 411 2.58 28.51 -5.19
CA HIS A 411 2.88 27.31 -6.00
C HIS A 411 2.39 27.41 -7.47
N ALA A 412 1.52 28.37 -7.84
CA ALA A 412 1.03 28.52 -9.21
C ALA A 412 1.26 29.92 -9.84
N ASP A 413 1.67 30.90 -9.03
CA ASP A 413 1.48 32.31 -9.35
C ASP A 413 2.75 33.18 -9.41
N ALA A 414 3.93 32.56 -9.28
CA ALA A 414 5.21 33.27 -9.24
C ALA A 414 5.58 34.00 -10.56
N HIS A 415 4.83 33.80 -11.65
CA HIS A 415 5.11 34.39 -12.96
C HIS A 415 4.32 35.67 -13.31
N VAL A 416 3.52 36.22 -12.39
CA VAL A 416 2.77 37.46 -12.64
C VAL A 416 3.27 38.57 -11.73
N LEU A 417 3.65 39.71 -12.33
CA LEU A 417 4.32 40.85 -11.71
C LEU A 417 3.70 41.28 -10.36
N ASN A 418 4.57 41.47 -9.36
CA ASN A 418 4.25 42.16 -8.11
C ASN A 418 3.73 43.59 -8.42
N GLY A 419 2.43 43.81 -8.26
CA GLY A 419 1.85 45.15 -8.31
C GLY A 419 2.36 45.97 -7.13
N ALA A 420 3.13 47.03 -7.39
CA ALA A 420 3.59 47.99 -6.41
C ALA A 420 2.43 48.89 -5.94
N GLY A 421 1.50 48.34 -5.15
CA GLY A 421 0.44 49.08 -4.48
C GLY A 421 0.73 49.20 -2.99
N SER A 422 0.83 50.43 -2.47
CA SER A 422 0.93 50.67 -1.03
C SER A 422 -0.33 50.17 -0.32
N VAL A 423 -0.17 49.43 0.78
CA VAL A 423 -1.29 48.94 1.60
C VAL A 423 -2.13 50.12 2.09
N THR A 424 -3.43 50.13 1.77
CA THR A 424 -4.31 51.22 2.21
C THR A 424 -4.60 51.09 3.72
N PRO A 425 -4.82 52.20 4.45
CA PRO A 425 -5.16 52.15 5.87
C PRO A 425 -6.42 51.33 6.17
N ALA A 426 -7.38 51.31 5.23
CA ALA A 426 -8.58 50.49 5.31
C ALA A 426 -8.26 48.98 5.26
N GLN A 427 -7.45 48.55 4.29
CA GLN A 427 -6.98 47.16 4.19
C GLN A 427 -6.18 46.74 5.42
N LEU A 428 -5.36 47.63 5.97
CA LEU A 428 -4.62 47.35 7.20
C LEU A 428 -5.56 47.14 8.39
N SER A 429 -6.60 47.97 8.52
CA SER A 429 -7.61 47.81 9.56
C SER A 429 -8.36 46.48 9.44
N GLU A 430 -8.80 46.12 8.22
CA GLU A 430 -9.49 44.85 7.95
C GLU A 430 -8.59 43.63 8.22
N LEU A 431 -7.32 43.71 7.82
CA LEU A 431 -6.33 42.66 8.06
C LEU A 431 -6.11 42.46 9.56
N ASN A 432 -5.90 43.54 10.30
CA ASN A 432 -5.71 43.49 11.75
C ASN A 432 -6.97 42.98 12.48
N GLU A 433 -8.16 43.27 11.96
CA GLU A 433 -9.40 42.72 12.51
C GLU A 433 -9.51 41.20 12.31
N PHE A 434 -9.03 40.68 11.18
CA PHE A 434 -9.17 39.27 10.83
C PHE A 434 -8.06 38.38 11.42
N ILE A 435 -6.80 38.79 11.33
CA ILE A 435 -5.63 37.98 11.75
C ILE A 435 -4.87 38.52 12.96
N GLY A 436 -5.28 39.67 13.50
CA GLY A 436 -4.65 40.31 14.64
C GLY A 436 -3.54 41.31 14.26
N PRO A 437 -3.27 42.31 15.11
CA PRO A 437 -2.35 43.41 14.82
C PRO A 437 -0.89 42.99 14.64
N ILE A 438 -0.39 41.95 15.31
CA ILE A 438 1.05 41.62 15.25
C ILE A 438 1.39 41.02 13.88
N VAL A 439 0.67 39.96 13.49
CA VAL A 439 0.89 39.30 12.20
C VAL A 439 0.38 40.19 11.05
N GLY A 440 -0.73 40.91 11.24
CA GLY A 440 -1.27 41.84 10.25
C GLY A 440 -0.29 42.98 9.89
N ASN A 441 0.35 43.60 10.88
CA ASN A 441 1.36 44.64 10.62
C ASN A 441 2.62 44.09 9.94
N ARG A 442 3.07 42.87 10.29
CA ARG A 442 4.21 42.19 9.63
C ARG A 442 3.92 41.80 8.18
N ILE A 443 2.68 41.41 7.88
CA ILE A 443 2.27 41.12 6.50
C ILE A 443 2.13 42.42 5.71
N ALA A 444 1.56 43.47 6.29
CA ALA A 444 1.45 44.76 5.64
C ALA A 444 2.82 45.38 5.32
N SER A 445 3.81 45.23 6.21
CA SER A 445 5.17 45.71 5.96
C SER A 445 5.90 44.94 4.84
N SER A 446 5.47 43.72 4.51
CA SER A 446 5.99 42.95 3.37
C SER A 446 5.57 43.50 2.00
N ASN A 447 4.64 44.47 1.96
CA ASN A 447 4.10 45.10 0.73
C ASN A 447 3.58 44.09 -0.33
N ASN A 448 3.22 42.87 0.07
CA ASN A 448 2.66 41.87 -0.84
C ASN A 448 1.13 42.03 -0.91
N THR A 449 0.66 42.87 -1.84
CA THR A 449 -0.78 43.17 -2.01
C THR A 449 -1.61 41.92 -2.33
N ARG A 450 -1.03 40.94 -3.04
CA ARG A 450 -1.71 39.69 -3.38
C ARG A 450 -1.92 38.80 -2.16
N LEU A 451 -0.92 38.69 -1.28
CA LEU A 451 -1.06 37.97 -0.02
C LEU A 451 -2.16 38.56 0.86
N ILE A 452 -2.22 39.90 0.93
CA ILE A 452 -3.26 40.60 1.69
C ILE A 452 -4.65 40.28 1.10
N GLN A 453 -4.78 40.29 -0.23
CA GLN A 453 -6.03 39.93 -0.89
C GLN A 453 -6.42 38.46 -0.63
N THR A 454 -5.49 37.50 -0.76
CA THR A 454 -5.75 36.07 -0.48
C THR A 454 -6.20 35.85 0.96
N VAL A 455 -5.59 36.56 1.92
CA VAL A 455 -5.98 36.49 3.33
C VAL A 455 -7.38 37.08 3.56
N LEU A 456 -7.70 38.22 2.95
CA LEU A 456 -9.02 38.84 3.05
C LEU A 456 -10.11 37.99 2.35
N GLU A 457 -9.80 37.35 1.22
CA GLU A 457 -10.69 36.40 0.54
C GLU A 457 -10.90 35.12 1.35
N ALA A 458 -9.93 34.70 2.17
CA ALA A 458 -10.13 33.56 3.08
C ALA A 458 -11.22 33.81 4.14
N ARG A 459 -11.59 35.07 4.38
CA ARG A 459 -12.70 35.45 5.27
C ARG A 459 -14.07 35.01 4.73
N SER A 460 -14.26 34.94 3.41
CA SER A 460 -15.57 34.65 2.80
C SER A 460 -15.91 33.16 2.70
N PHE A 461 -14.99 32.27 3.09
CA PHE A 461 -15.23 30.84 3.18
C PHE A 461 -15.77 30.53 4.59
N GLU A 462 -17.10 30.60 4.76
CA GLU A 462 -17.79 30.15 5.99
C GLU A 462 -17.89 28.61 6.10
#